data_AF-A0A0E3GRL5-F1
#
_entry.id   AF-A0A0E3GRL5-F1
#
_cell.length_a   1.000
_cell.length_b   1.000
_cell.length_c   1.000
_cell.angle_alpha   90.00
_cell.angle_beta   90.00
_cell.angle_gamma   90.00
#
_symmetry.space_group_name_H-M   'P 1'
#
loop_
_entity.id
_entity.type
_entity.pdbx_description
1 polymer ?
#
loop_
_entity_poly.entity_id
_entity_poly.type
_entity_poly.pdbx_seq_one_letter_code
_entity_poly.pdbx_strand_id
1 'polypeptide(L)' 'MPRFTVEEELENGKLKELEIGCSDTKITAIYAYHKNKWISPAMSLFMQLVRESFNID' A
#
# COMPACT_ATOMS: atom_id res chain seq x y z
N MET A 1 2.96 -8.48 -10.66
CA MET A 1 2.99 -7.02 -10.38
C MET A 1 2.15 -6.77 -9.13
N PRO A 2 2.44 -5.75 -8.30
CA PRO A 2 1.52 -5.38 -7.23
C PRO A 2 0.16 -5.02 -7.82
N ARG A 3 -0.93 -5.50 -7.21
CA ARG A 3 -2.28 -5.35 -7.78
C ARG A 3 -2.68 -3.87 -7.94
N PHE A 4 -2.33 -3.03 -6.96
CA PHE A 4 -2.65 -1.61 -6.97
C PHE A 4 -2.04 -0.82 -8.14
N THR A 5 -1.01 -1.34 -8.83
CA THR A 5 -0.38 -0.63 -9.96
C THR A 5 -1.08 -0.90 -11.29
N VAL A 6 -1.98 -1.88 -11.35
CA VAL A 6 -2.64 -2.32 -12.59
C VAL A 6 -4.16 -2.47 -12.43
N GLU A 7 -4.70 -1.97 -11.33
CA GLU A 7 -6.10 -2.15 -10.97
C GLU A 7 -7.03 -1.51 -12.02
N GLU A 8 -6.72 -0.28 -12.45
CA GLU A 8 -7.50 0.42 -13.48
C GLU A 8 -7.49 -0.35 -14.81
N GLU A 9 -6.34 -0.84 -15.25
CA GLU A 9 -6.20 -1.59 -16.51
C GLU A 9 -6.87 -2.95 -16.47
N LEU A 10 -6.93 -3.58 -15.30
CA LEU A 10 -7.70 -4.81 -15.09
C LEU A 10 -9.20 -4.51 -15.12
N GLU A 11 -9.67 -3.44 -14.47
CA GLU A 11 -11.07 -3.02 -14.46
C GLU A 11 -11.59 -2.62 -15.84
N ASN A 12 -10.78 -1.90 -16.61
CA ASN A 12 -11.14 -1.43 -17.95
C ASN A 12 -10.85 -2.46 -19.07
N GLY A 13 -10.31 -3.63 -18.73
CA GLY A 13 -10.06 -4.74 -19.65
C GLY A 13 -8.86 -4.55 -20.59
N LYS A 14 -8.02 -3.53 -20.39
CA LYS A 14 -6.75 -3.36 -21.11
C LYS A 14 -5.74 -4.45 -20.74
N LEU A 15 -5.82 -4.99 -19.52
CA LEU A 15 -5.00 -6.09 -19.03
C LEU A 15 -5.87 -7.28 -18.59
N LYS A 16 -5.28 -8.47 -18.64
CA LYS A 16 -5.88 -9.72 -18.16
C LYS A 16 -4.90 -10.46 -17.26
N GLU A 17 -5.39 -10.90 -16.10
CA GLU A 17 -4.63 -11.73 -15.17
C GLU A 17 -4.45 -13.15 -15.74
N LEU A 18 -3.24 -13.68 -15.61
CA LEU A 18 -2.91 -15.06 -15.99
C LEU A 18 -2.60 -15.83 -14.72
N GLU A 19 -3.27 -16.95 -14.50
CA GLU A 19 -2.96 -17.84 -13.40
C GLU A 19 -1.60 -18.51 -13.63
N ILE A 20 -0.62 -18.10 -12.85
CA ILE A 20 0.71 -18.70 -12.80
C ILE A 20 0.79 -19.41 -11.45
N GLY A 21 1.41 -20.59 -11.38
CA GLY A 21 1.42 -21.48 -10.20
C GLY A 21 2.04 -20.92 -8.90
N CYS A 22 2.22 -19.61 -8.79
CA CYS A 22 2.63 -18.88 -7.59
C CYS A 22 1.44 -18.06 -7.09
N SER A 23 0.49 -18.74 -6.44
CA SER A 23 -0.85 -18.20 -6.15
C SER A 23 -0.94 -17.28 -4.92
N ASP A 24 0.15 -17.02 -4.20
CA ASP A 24 0.04 -16.33 -2.89
C ASP A 24 1.22 -15.41 -2.55
N THR A 25 1.72 -14.64 -3.52
CA THR A 25 2.74 -13.62 -3.24
C THR A 25 2.09 -12.36 -2.67
N LYS A 26 2.02 -12.26 -1.33
CA LYS A 26 1.62 -11.02 -0.64
C LYS A 26 2.82 -10.10 -0.50
N ILE A 27 2.62 -8.81 -0.79
CA ILE A 27 3.62 -7.76 -0.61
C ILE A 27 3.14 -6.85 0.52
N THR A 28 3.94 -6.69 1.58
CA THR A 28 3.61 -5.83 2.71
C THR A 28 4.15 -4.42 2.47
N ALA A 29 3.28 -3.42 2.48
CA ALA A 29 3.67 -2.01 2.49
C ALA A 29 4.09 -1.60 3.92
N ILE A 30 5.18 -0.84 4.04
CA ILE A 30 5.72 -0.37 5.32
C ILE A 30 5.99 1.14 5.23
N TYR A 31 5.61 1.88 6.27
CA TYR A 31 6.10 3.24 6.49
C TYR A 31 7.00 3.27 7.74
N ALA A 32 8.07 4.06 7.70
CA ALA A 32 9.05 4.12 8.77
C ALA A 32 9.47 5.57 9.06
N TYR A 33 9.76 5.86 10.32
CA TYR A 33 10.27 7.15 10.79
C TYR A 33 11.32 6.95 11.88
N HIS A 34 12.20 7.92 12.07
CA HIS A 34 13.19 7.87 13.14
C HIS A 34 12.59 8.34 14.47
N LYS A 35 12.55 7.47 15.48
CA LYS A 35 12.00 7.78 16.81
C LYS A 35 12.63 9.00 17.50
N ASN A 36 13.86 9.35 17.14
CA ASN A 36 14.61 10.44 17.75
C ASN A 36 14.59 11.73 16.90
N LYS A 37 13.87 11.74 15.75
CA LYS A 37 13.66 12.96 14.96
C LYS A 37 12.33 13.57 15.33
N TRP A 38 12.26 14.90 15.31
CA TRP A 38 11.01 15.63 15.51
C TRP A 38 10.02 15.28 14.39
N ILE A 39 8.81 14.88 14.79
CA ILE A 39 7.65 14.69 13.91
C ILE A 39 6.96 16.04 13.73
N SER A 40 6.93 16.54 12.50
CA SER A 40 6.19 17.77 12.19
C SER A 40 4.68 17.54 12.34
N PRO A 41 3.88 18.60 12.57
CA PRO A 41 2.42 18.47 12.61
C PRO A 41 1.84 17.78 11.37
N ALA A 42 2.39 18.07 10.18
CA ALA A 42 2.01 17.41 8.94
C ALA A 42 2.31 15.91 8.93
N MET A 43 3.46 15.47 9.43
CA MET A 43 3.78 14.04 9.55
C MET A 43 2.88 13.34 10.56
N SER A 44 2.56 14.00 11.68
CA SER A 44 1.64 13.43 12.67
C SER A 44 0.27 13.17 12.06
N LEU A 45 -0.26 14.14 11.30
CA LEU A 45 -1.53 13.97 10.58
C LEU A 45 -1.44 12.86 9.54
N PHE A 46 -0.36 12.82 8.75
CA PHE A 46 -0.14 11.75 7.78
C PHE A 46 -0.15 10.36 8.44
N MET A 47 0.58 10.18 9.55
CA MET A 47 0.63 8.91 10.27
C MET A 47 -0.75 8.51 10.81
N GLN A 48 -1.54 9.47 11.31
CA GLN A 48 -2.91 9.21 11.75
C GLN A 48 -3.79 8.74 10.59
N LEU A 49 -3.77 9.47 9.46
CA LEU A 49 -4.57 9.14 8.28
C LEU A 49 -4.20 7.76 7.73
N VAL A 50 -2.92 7.39 7.72
CA VAL A 50 -2.47 6.06 7.29
C VAL A 50 -3.03 4.98 8.20
N ARG A 51 -2.99 5.16 9.52
CA ARG A 51 -3.54 4.20 10.48
C ARG A 51 -5.05 4.01 10.31
N GLU A 52 -5.78 5.11 10.14
CA GLU A 52 -7.23 5.09 9.89
C GLU A 52 -7.59 4.46 8.54
N SER A 53 -6.86 4.79 7.48
CA SER A 53 -7.16 4.34 6.11
C SER A 53 -6.84 2.87 5.87
N PHE A 54 -5.85 2.32 6.59
CA PHE A 54 -5.38 0.95 6.42
C PHE A 54 -5.64 0.04 7.63
N ASN A 55 -6.38 0.52 8.63
CA ASN A 55 -6.71 -0.20 9.88
C ASN A 55 -5.47 -0.80 10.57
N ILE A 56 -4.43 0.04 10.77
CA ILE A 56 -3.16 -0.38 11.38
C ILE A 56 -3.07 0.17 12.81
N ASP A 57 -3.16 -0.72 13.80
CA ASP A 57 -3.02 -0.41 15.25
C ASP A 57 -1.57 -0.05 15.67
#